data_AF-A0A835LCU1-F1
#
_entry.id   AF-A0A835LCU1-F1
#
_cell.length_a   1.000
_cell.length_b   1.000
_cell.length_c   1.000
_cell.angle_alpha   90.00
_cell.angle_beta   90.00
_cell.angle_gamma   90.00
#
_symmetry.space_group_name_H-M   'P 1'
#
loop_
_entity.id
_entity.type
_entity.pdbx_description
1 polymer ?
#
loop_
_entity_poly.entity_id
_entity_poly.type
_entity_poly.pdbx_seq_one_letter_code
_entity_poly.pdbx_strand_id
1 'polypeptide(L)'
;MSSKLCFFRFLSVCRYVEVNLVAVRKPFECPICLGIMKETRTLQDCMHRFCRDCIKKEMGLGNNECPVCHVRIESRSSLREDIRYNKMILALFGEVEKNEEQAPVPDKDTSVRGKQTPVTPTDKILRDTRENVGHPPPPVTLRSEWNI
;
A
#
# COMPACT_ATOMS: atom_id res chain seq x y z
N MET A 1 -11.42 8.89 -16.74
CA MET A 1 -12.00 10.05 -16.03
C MET A 1 -13.46 9.72 -15.76
N SER A 2 -13.79 9.18 -14.58
CA SER A 2 -15.18 8.79 -14.28
C SER A 2 -15.57 9.31 -12.90
N SER A 3 -16.01 10.57 -12.86
CA SER A 3 -16.59 11.21 -11.69
C SER A 3 -18.08 10.85 -11.64
N LYS A 4 -18.52 10.12 -10.59
CA LYS A 4 -19.94 9.80 -10.40
C LYS A 4 -20.62 10.93 -9.62
N LEU A 5 -21.59 11.59 -10.25
CA LEU A 5 -22.44 12.63 -9.66
C LEU A 5 -23.79 11.99 -9.31
N CYS A 6 -24.11 11.88 -8.02
CA CYS A 6 -25.39 11.33 -7.58
C CYS A 6 -26.47 12.44 -7.61
N PHE A 7 -27.49 12.27 -8.45
CA PHE A 7 -28.55 13.25 -8.72
C PHE A 7 -29.82 12.85 -7.95
N PHE A 8 -30.17 13.59 -6.89
CA PHE A 8 -31.51 13.53 -6.30
C PHE A 8 -32.03 14.95 -6.05
N ARG A 9 -33.25 15.19 -6.56
CA ARG A 9 -33.90 16.50 -6.66
C ARG A 9 -34.78 16.74 -5.43
N PHE A 10 -34.25 17.44 -4.42
CA PHE A 10 -34.97 18.38 -3.53
C PHE A 10 -33.92 19.28 -2.86
N LEU A 11 -34.07 20.60 -3.02
CA LEU A 11 -33.10 21.64 -2.66
C LEU A 11 -32.99 21.81 -1.13
N SER A 12 -31.89 21.37 -0.53
CA SER A 12 -31.30 22.01 0.66
C SER A 12 -29.85 21.55 0.87
N VAL A 13 -28.92 22.34 0.31
CA VAL A 13 -27.46 22.31 0.52
C VAL A 13 -26.78 20.93 0.42
N CYS A 14 -26.82 20.29 -0.75
CA CYS A 14 -25.82 19.28 -1.08
C CYS A 14 -24.47 19.98 -1.29
N ARG A 15 -23.71 20.16 -0.22
CA ARG A 15 -22.31 20.59 -0.32
C ARG A 15 -21.49 19.39 -0.80
N TYR A 16 -21.25 19.33 -2.09
CA TYR A 16 -20.36 18.34 -2.69
C TYR A 16 -18.92 18.70 -2.34
N VAL A 17 -18.12 17.68 -2.05
CA VAL A 17 -16.68 17.79 -1.87
C VAL A 17 -16.05 16.94 -2.96
N GLU A 18 -15.13 17.54 -3.72
CA GLU A 18 -14.32 16.79 -4.67
C GLU A 18 -13.25 16.00 -3.91
N VAL A 19 -13.17 14.70 -4.18
CA VAL A 19 -12.20 13.81 -3.55
C VAL A 19 -11.25 13.29 -4.62
N ASN A 20 -9.95 13.51 -4.43
CA ASN A 20 -8.93 12.91 -5.27
C ASN A 20 -8.78 11.43 -4.90
N LEU A 21 -9.44 10.55 -5.68
CA LEU A 21 -9.45 9.11 -5.46
C LEU A 21 -8.05 8.47 -5.47
N VAL A 22 -7.09 9.03 -6.21
CA VAL A 22 -5.71 8.52 -6.25
C VAL A 22 -5.02 8.77 -4.91
N ALA A 23 -5.20 9.96 -4.34
CA ALA A 23 -4.62 10.33 -3.05
C ALA A 23 -5.20 9.53 -1.89
N VAL A 24 -6.49 9.18 -1.96
CA VAL A 24 -7.19 8.43 -0.89
C VAL A 24 -7.26 6.93 -1.14
N ARG A 25 -6.63 6.38 -2.20
CA ARG A 25 -6.73 4.95 -2.54
C ARG A 25 -6.09 4.04 -1.50
N LYS A 26 -4.86 4.36 -1.11
CA LYS A 26 -4.01 3.55 -0.22
C LYS A 26 -4.70 3.03 1.05
N PRO A 27 -5.42 3.84 1.84
CA PRO A 27 -6.07 3.34 3.05
C PRO A 27 -7.12 2.26 2.77
N PHE A 28 -7.70 2.20 1.56
CA PHE A 28 -8.70 1.22 1.16
C PHE A 28 -8.13 -0.01 0.45
N GLU A 29 -6.80 -0.09 0.30
CA GLU A 29 -6.13 -1.25 -0.28
C GLU A 29 -5.95 -2.35 0.78
N CYS A 30 -6.25 -3.58 0.38
CA CYS A 30 -5.99 -4.75 1.19
C CYS A 30 -4.47 -5.01 1.21
N PRO A 31 -3.84 -5.15 2.39
CA PRO A 31 -2.40 -5.40 2.47
C PRO A 31 -1.97 -6.79 1.95
N ILE A 32 -2.92 -7.71 1.72
CA ILE A 32 -2.64 -9.06 1.20
C ILE A 32 -2.71 -9.09 -0.34
N CYS A 33 -3.79 -8.57 -0.94
CA CYS A 33 -3.97 -8.62 -2.40
C CYS A 33 -3.66 -7.30 -3.12
N LEU A 34 -3.36 -6.23 -2.40
CA LEU A 34 -3.05 -4.88 -2.92
C LEU A 34 -4.18 -4.24 -3.76
N GLY A 35 -5.35 -4.87 -3.80
CA GLY A 35 -6.57 -4.34 -4.40
C GLY A 35 -7.47 -3.63 -3.39
N ILE A 36 -8.49 -2.92 -3.87
CA ILE A 36 -9.50 -2.32 -2.99
C ILE A 36 -10.20 -3.43 -2.18
N MET A 37 -10.34 -3.22 -0.88
CA MET A 37 -10.92 -4.22 0.03
C MET A 37 -12.35 -4.61 -0.36
N LYS A 38 -12.64 -5.92 -0.32
CA LYS A 38 -13.96 -6.50 -0.58
C LYS A 38 -14.43 -7.27 0.66
N GLU A 39 -15.68 -7.04 1.08
CA GLU A 39 -16.25 -7.65 2.29
C GLU A 39 -15.31 -7.52 3.51
N THR A 40 -14.94 -6.28 3.84
CA THR A 40 -13.86 -5.97 4.79
C THR A 40 -14.02 -6.68 6.14
N ARG A 41 -12.98 -7.41 6.55
CA ARG A 41 -12.83 -7.99 7.87
C ARG A 41 -11.78 -7.22 8.65
N THR A 42 -12.05 -7.00 9.94
CA THR A 42 -11.19 -6.26 10.86
C THR A 42 -10.83 -7.14 12.04
N LEU A 43 -9.55 -7.22 12.38
CA LEU A 43 -9.10 -7.86 13.62
C LEU A 43 -9.39 -6.94 14.80
N GLN A 44 -10.05 -7.44 15.84
CA GLN A 44 -10.39 -6.64 17.02
C GLN A 44 -9.15 -6.19 17.81
N ASP A 45 -8.10 -7.02 17.86
CA ASP A 45 -6.93 -6.79 18.71
C ASP A 45 -6.01 -5.69 18.17
N CYS A 46 -5.95 -5.52 16.84
CA CYS A 46 -5.03 -4.57 16.19
C CYS A 46 -5.70 -3.65 15.16
N MET A 47 -7.00 -3.79 14.91
CA MET A 47 -7.79 -2.99 13.97
C MET A 47 -7.32 -2.99 12.50
N HIS A 48 -6.43 -3.92 12.12
CA HIS A 48 -6.05 -4.09 10.71
C HIS A 48 -7.18 -4.70 9.88
N ARG A 49 -7.27 -4.25 8.63
CA ARG A 49 -8.38 -4.51 7.71
C ARG A 49 -7.91 -5.32 6.50
N PHE A 50 -8.73 -6.27 6.07
CA PHE A 50 -8.44 -7.17 4.96
C PHE A 50 -9.72 -7.50 4.18
N CYS A 51 -9.58 -8.00 2.95
CA CYS A 51 -10.70 -8.68 2.29
C CYS A 51 -11.08 -9.94 3.06
N ARG A 52 -12.36 -10.30 3.05
CA ARG A 52 -12.86 -11.53 3.68
C ARG A 52 -12.09 -12.77 3.24
N ASP A 53 -11.95 -12.96 1.92
CA ASP A 53 -11.31 -14.16 1.38
C ASP A 53 -9.80 -14.16 1.59
N CYS A 54 -9.16 -12.99 1.55
CA CYS A 54 -7.73 -12.86 1.79
C CYS A 54 -7.36 -13.32 3.20
N ILE A 55 -7.98 -12.74 4.24
CA ILE A 55 -7.65 -13.11 5.62
C ILE A 55 -8.09 -14.54 5.95
N LYS A 56 -9.21 -15.00 5.37
CA LYS A 56 -9.67 -16.39 5.53
C LYS A 56 -8.67 -17.38 4.95
N LYS A 57 -8.06 -17.08 3.80
CA LYS A 57 -7.02 -17.90 3.18
C LYS A 57 -5.75 -17.93 4.03
N GLU A 58 -5.25 -16.76 4.46
CA GLU A 58 -4.04 -16.68 5.29
C GLU A 58 -4.18 -17.46 6.60
N MET A 59 -5.28 -17.28 7.34
CA MET A 59 -5.55 -18.06 8.55
C MET A 59 -5.84 -19.54 8.28
N GLY A 60 -6.18 -19.90 7.04
CA GLY A 60 -6.36 -21.29 6.61
C GLY A 60 -5.05 -22.07 6.52
N LEU A 61 -3.93 -21.37 6.31
CA LEU A 61 -2.58 -21.95 6.22
C LEU A 61 -1.96 -22.29 7.58
N GLY A 62 -2.67 -22.02 8.69
CA GLY A 62 -2.17 -22.24 10.06
C GLY A 62 -1.44 -21.04 10.66
N ASN A 63 -1.32 -19.94 9.92
CA ASN A 63 -0.71 -18.70 10.39
C ASN A 63 -1.75 -17.87 11.16
N ASN A 64 -1.80 -18.06 12.47
CA ASN A 64 -2.71 -17.35 13.38
C ASN A 64 -2.08 -16.03 13.87
N GLU A 65 -1.55 -15.23 12.95
CA GLU A 65 -0.94 -13.94 13.22
C GLU A 65 -1.49 -12.91 12.23
N CYS A 66 -1.59 -11.65 12.68
CA CYS A 66 -1.97 -10.56 11.80
C CYS A 66 -0.92 -10.38 10.68
N PRO A 67 -1.31 -10.39 9.39
CA PRO A 67 -0.36 -10.20 8.28
C PRO A 67 0.37 -8.85 8.24
N VAL A 68 -0.04 -7.87 9.06
CA VAL A 68 0.54 -6.51 9.08
C VAL A 68 1.44 -6.31 10.30
N CYS A 69 0.97 -6.69 11.49
CA CYS A 69 1.67 -6.40 12.74
C CYS A 69 2.09 -7.64 13.52
N HIS A 70 1.85 -8.84 12.99
CA HIS A 70 2.22 -10.12 13.60
C HIS A 70 1.67 -10.38 15.00
N VAL A 71 0.70 -9.58 15.46
CA VAL A 71 -0.04 -9.88 16.69
C VAL A 71 -0.77 -11.22 16.54
N ARG A 72 -0.60 -12.09 17.54
CA ARG A 72 -1.24 -13.41 17.57
C ARG A 72 -2.75 -13.27 17.62
N ILE A 73 -3.43 -14.03 16.78
CA ILE A 73 -4.87 -14.10 16.69
C ILE A 73 -5.33 -15.34 17.46
N GLU A 74 -6.03 -15.15 18.57
CA GLU A 74 -6.46 -16.26 19.44
C GLU A 74 -7.49 -17.17 18.76
N SER A 75 -8.37 -16.58 17.95
CA SER A 75 -9.47 -17.27 17.28
C SER A 75 -9.89 -16.55 16.01
N ARG A 76 -10.43 -17.31 15.04
CA ARG A 76 -11.09 -16.76 13.84
C ARG A 76 -12.31 -15.88 14.19
N SER A 77 -12.91 -16.05 15.38
CA SER A 77 -14.01 -15.21 15.87
C SER A 77 -13.58 -13.78 16.20
N SER A 78 -12.27 -13.49 16.28
CA SER A 78 -11.73 -12.13 16.44
C SER A 78 -11.95 -11.25 15.20
N LEU A 79 -12.23 -11.87 14.04
CA LEU A 79 -12.51 -11.16 12.79
C LEU A 79 -13.96 -10.70 12.75
N ARG A 80 -14.17 -9.39 12.73
CA ARG A 80 -15.49 -8.78 12.55
C ARG A 80 -15.65 -8.19 11.16
N GLU A 81 -16.88 -8.25 10.65
CA GLU A 81 -17.24 -7.50 9.46
C GLU A 81 -17.32 -6.01 9.76
N ASP A 82 -16.73 -5.18 8.91
CA ASP A 82 -16.90 -3.73 9.02
C ASP A 82 -17.82 -3.19 7.92
N ILE A 83 -19.11 -3.21 8.23
CA ILE A 83 -20.18 -2.72 7.35
C ILE A 83 -20.01 -1.23 7.04
N ARG A 84 -19.54 -0.42 8.00
CA ARG A 84 -19.35 1.02 7.79
C ARG A 84 -18.23 1.26 6.79
N TYR A 85 -17.14 0.53 6.93
CA TYR A 85 -16.01 0.59 6.02
C TYR A 85 -16.39 0.16 4.61
N ASN A 86 -17.14 -0.93 4.47
CA ASN A 86 -17.68 -1.35 3.17
C ASN A 86 -18.55 -0.28 2.52
N LYS A 87 -19.41 0.42 3.29
CA LYS A 87 -20.20 1.55 2.77
C LYS A 87 -19.33 2.70 2.30
N MET A 88 -18.23 3.00 2.99
CA MET A 88 -17.27 4.03 2.55
C MET A 88 -16.58 3.63 1.24
N ILE A 89 -16.16 2.37 1.10
CA ILE A 89 -15.59 1.85 -0.14
C ILE A 89 -16.58 2.01 -1.30
N LEU A 90 -17.83 1.59 -1.10
CA LEU A 90 -18.87 1.70 -2.12
C LEU A 90 -19.16 3.16 -2.50
N ALA A 91 -19.15 4.08 -1.54
CA ALA A 91 -19.37 5.50 -1.80
C ALA A 91 -18.23 6.13 -2.61
N LEU A 92 -16.98 5.72 -2.38
CA LEU A 92 -15.80 6.29 -3.03
C LEU A 92 -15.45 5.63 -4.37
N PHE A 93 -15.51 4.30 -4.44
CA PHE A 93 -15.05 3.52 -5.58
C PHE A 93 -16.20 2.86 -6.36
N GLY A 94 -17.43 2.87 -5.84
CA GLY A 94 -18.56 2.15 -6.41
C GLY A 94 -18.47 0.65 -6.20
N GLU A 95 -19.25 -0.10 -6.99
CA GLU A 95 -19.17 -1.57 -7.00
C GLU A 95 -17.81 -2.01 -7.56
N VAL A 96 -17.03 -2.73 -6.74
CA VAL A 96 -15.67 -3.19 -7.06
C VAL A 96 -15.70 -4.46 -7.93
N GLU A 97 -16.78 -4.70 -8.66
CA GLU A 97 -16.89 -5.87 -9.53
C GLU A 97 -15.95 -5.74 -10.74
N LYS A 98 -14.80 -6.42 -10.63
CA LYS A 98 -13.91 -6.86 -11.73
C LYS A 98 -13.20 -5.78 -12.57
N ASN A 99 -12.38 -4.95 -11.94
CA ASN A 99 -11.32 -4.21 -12.67
C ASN A 99 -9.92 -4.74 -12.32
N GLU A 100 -9.74 -6.06 -12.35
CA GLU A 100 -8.42 -6.68 -12.12
C GLU A 100 -7.58 -6.83 -13.41
N GLU A 101 -8.07 -6.39 -14.57
CA GLU A 101 -7.37 -6.60 -15.86
C GLU A 101 -6.41 -5.46 -16.27
N GLN A 102 -6.35 -4.33 -15.56
CA GLN A 102 -5.54 -3.18 -16.03
C GLN A 102 -4.68 -2.60 -14.92
N ALA A 103 -3.71 -3.39 -14.44
CA ALA A 103 -2.47 -2.80 -13.97
C ALA A 103 -1.68 -2.32 -15.21
N PRO A 104 -1.31 -1.04 -15.31
CA PRO A 104 -0.34 -0.60 -16.31
C PRO A 104 0.97 -1.31 -15.98
N VAL A 105 1.35 -2.27 -16.79
CA VAL A 105 2.67 -2.89 -16.71
C VAL A 105 3.67 -1.77 -17.01
N PRO A 106 4.61 -1.44 -16.11
CA PRO A 106 5.70 -0.56 -16.48
C PRO A 106 6.54 -1.30 -17.53
N ASP A 107 6.53 -0.79 -18.76
CA ASP A 107 7.31 -1.31 -19.87
C ASP A 107 8.77 -1.47 -19.44
N LYS A 108 9.22 -2.72 -19.36
CA LYS A 108 10.64 -3.06 -19.30
C LYS A 108 11.09 -3.26 -20.74
N ASP A 109 11.93 -2.36 -21.23
CA ASP A 109 12.82 -2.56 -22.39
C ASP A 109 13.56 -1.21 -22.64
N THR A 110 14.87 -1.08 -22.81
CA THR A 110 15.89 -2.03 -23.28
C THR A 110 17.28 -1.61 -22.79
N SER A 111 18.12 -2.61 -22.54
CA SER A 111 19.58 -2.49 -22.63
C SER A 111 19.98 -2.18 -24.07
N VAL A 112 20.70 -1.08 -24.32
CA VAL A 112 21.57 -0.97 -25.50
C VAL A 112 22.94 -0.42 -25.10
N ARG A 113 23.93 -1.27 -25.32
CA ARG A 113 25.37 -1.06 -25.29
C ARG A 113 25.81 -0.06 -26.36
N GLY A 114 26.53 0.98 -25.94
CA GLY A 114 27.66 1.57 -26.67
C GLY A 114 27.40 2.82 -27.53
N LYS A 115 28.14 3.90 -27.28
CA LYS A 115 29.31 4.31 -28.09
C LYS A 115 30.02 5.51 -27.46
N GLN A 116 31.31 5.55 -27.71
CA GLN A 116 32.31 6.50 -27.24
C GLN A 116 32.13 7.85 -27.96
N THR A 117 32.40 8.95 -27.26
CA THR A 117 32.81 10.22 -27.89
C THR A 117 34.20 10.60 -27.38
N PRO A 118 35.12 11.07 -28.24
CA PRO A 118 36.49 11.40 -27.86
C PRO A 118 36.63 12.89 -27.53
N VAL A 119 37.22 13.24 -26.38
CA VAL A 119 37.95 14.52 -26.20
C VAL A 119 39.08 14.40 -25.16
N THR A 120 40.30 14.45 -25.71
CA THR A 120 41.56 15.07 -25.28
C THR A 120 42.18 14.96 -23.87
N PRO A 121 43.55 14.99 -23.79
CA PRO A 121 44.34 14.49 -22.67
C PRO A 121 45.05 15.59 -21.84
N THR A 122 44.80 15.63 -20.53
CA THR A 122 45.54 16.35 -19.46
C THR A 122 44.69 16.19 -18.19
N ASP A 123 45.09 15.71 -17.01
CA ASP A 123 46.39 15.42 -16.43
C ASP A 123 46.25 14.31 -15.36
N LYS A 124 47.28 13.47 -15.26
CA LYS A 124 47.45 12.46 -14.21
C LYS A 124 48.29 13.03 -13.08
N ILE A 125 47.68 13.48 -11.98
CA ILE A 125 48.34 13.77 -10.68
C ILE A 125 47.20 13.65 -9.64
N LEU A 126 47.08 12.74 -8.67
CA LEU A 126 47.97 11.86 -7.92
C LEU A 126 47.29 10.51 -7.61
N ARG A 127 48.11 9.47 -7.54
CA ARG A 127 47.81 8.19 -6.88
C ARG A 127 47.88 8.35 -5.36
N ASP A 128 47.34 7.32 -4.69
CA ASP A 128 47.52 6.96 -3.28
C ASP A 128 46.64 7.71 -2.27
N THR A 129 45.52 7.08 -1.93
CA THR A 129 45.45 6.27 -0.69
C THR A 129 44.27 5.31 -0.77
N ARG A 130 44.56 4.03 -1.04
CA ARG A 130 43.73 2.93 -0.57
C ARG A 130 44.25 2.59 0.81
N GLU A 131 43.41 2.77 1.84
CA GLU A 131 43.34 2.00 3.09
C GLU A 131 42.60 2.85 4.13
N ASN A 132 41.29 2.64 4.28
CA ASN A 132 40.79 2.10 5.54
C ASN A 132 39.31 1.75 5.46
N VAL A 133 39.07 0.48 5.80
CA VAL A 133 37.78 -0.19 5.90
C VAL A 133 37.08 0.31 7.17
N GLY A 134 35.82 0.73 7.03
CA GLY A 134 34.94 0.99 8.15
C GLY A 134 33.49 0.98 7.67
N HIS A 135 32.81 -0.16 7.82
CA HIS A 135 31.37 -0.23 7.61
C HIS A 135 30.64 0.62 8.66
N PRO A 136 29.59 1.37 8.30
CA PRO A 136 28.74 2.03 9.29
C PRO A 136 27.99 0.97 10.11
N PRO A 137 27.88 1.12 11.44
CA PRO A 137 27.11 0.21 12.28
C PRO A 137 25.61 0.30 11.93
N PRO A 138 24.85 -0.80 12.09
CA PRO A 138 23.40 -0.78 11.92
C PRO A 138 22.74 0.18 12.94
N PRO A 139 21.62 0.84 12.59
CA PRO A 139 20.93 1.71 13.52
C PRO A 139 20.45 0.93 14.75
N VAL A 140 20.86 1.42 15.91
CA VAL A 140 20.53 0.89 17.24
C VAL A 140 19.05 1.17 17.51
N THR A 141 18.29 0.14 17.87
CA THR A 141 16.92 0.28 18.37
C THR A 141 16.95 0.69 19.85
N LEU A 142 16.43 1.87 20.17
CA LEU A 142 16.01 2.30 21.51
C LEU A 142 14.67 3.01 21.30
N ARG A 143 13.53 2.34 21.51
CA ARG A 143 12.79 2.23 22.78
C ARG A 143 12.69 3.57 23.54
N SER A 144 11.41 3.90 23.84
CA SER A 144 10.89 4.98 24.66
C SER A 144 11.15 6.40 24.17
N GLU A 145 10.17 6.96 23.44
CA GLU A 145 9.67 8.34 23.57
C GLU A 145 8.70 8.66 22.41
N TRP A 146 7.43 8.30 22.58
CA TRP A 146 6.32 8.99 21.90
C TRP A 146 5.23 9.20 22.94
N ASN A 147 5.53 10.14 23.84
CA ASN A 147 4.54 10.86 24.62
C ASN A 147 4.38 12.20 23.90
N ILE A 148 3.27 12.38 23.18
CA ILE A 148 2.56 13.64 22.86
C ILE A 148 1.18 13.22 22.35
#